data_AF-A0A521L442-F1
#
_entry.id   AF-A0A521L442-F1
#
_cell.length_a   1.000
_cell.length_b   1.000
_cell.length_c   1.000
_cell.angle_alpha   90.00
_cell.angle_beta   90.00
_cell.angle_gamma   90.00
#
_symmetry.space_group_name_H-M   'P 1'
#
loop_
_entity.id
_entity.type
_entity.pdbx_description
1 polymer ?
#
loop_
_entity_poly.entity_id
_entity_poly.type
_entity_poly.pdbx_seq_one_letter_code
_entity_poly.pdbx_strand_id
1 'polypeptide(L)'
;MADGFEIIVEPNIQRRRGKAPLSEKKRAAALFRVWHGVRDLIEEAEGLADSELVHFLAVAQLLVEERVTTLTSGVPAFEAVDTSLPN
;
A
#
# COMPACT_ATOMS: atom_id res chain seq x y z
N MET A 1 -18.44 -12.41 38.59
CA MET A 1 -18.08 -13.34 37.49
C MET A 1 -18.16 -12.52 36.22
N ALA A 2 -17.01 -12.11 35.67
CA ALA A 2 -16.97 -11.30 34.45
C ALA A 2 -16.78 -12.26 33.27
N ASP A 3 -17.79 -12.32 32.42
CA ASP A 3 -17.84 -13.15 31.22
C ASP A 3 -16.90 -12.51 30.17
N GLY A 4 -15.77 -13.14 29.92
CA GLY A 4 -14.75 -12.65 29.00
C GLY A 4 -15.07 -13.10 27.59
N PHE A 5 -15.31 -12.16 26.67
CA PHE A 5 -15.44 -12.49 25.26
C PHE A 5 -14.05 -12.74 24.66
N GLU A 6 -13.81 -13.98 24.26
CA GLU A 6 -12.62 -14.39 23.52
C GLU A 6 -12.79 -14.00 22.05
N ILE A 7 -12.02 -13.01 21.59
CA ILE A 7 -11.99 -12.62 20.18
C ILE A 7 -11.08 -13.60 19.45
N ILE A 8 -11.69 -14.64 18.86
CA ILE A 8 -10.99 -15.58 17.98
C ILE A 8 -10.82 -14.90 16.62
N VAL A 9 -9.63 -14.37 16.36
CA VAL A 9 -9.26 -13.88 15.03
C VAL A 9 -8.88 -15.09 14.18
N GLU A 10 -9.85 -15.64 13.43
CA GLU A 10 -9.53 -16.59 12.38
C GLU A 10 -8.61 -15.90 11.35
N PRO A 11 -7.44 -16.48 11.04
CA PRO A 11 -6.61 -15.94 9.98
C PRO A 11 -7.45 -15.98 8.69
N ASN A 12 -7.55 -14.84 8.00
CA ASN A 12 -8.25 -14.76 6.73
C ASN A 12 -7.46 -15.56 5.66
N ILE A 13 -7.67 -16.87 5.63
CA ILE A 13 -7.02 -17.80 4.67
C ILE A 13 -7.76 -17.80 3.32
N GLN A 14 -8.76 -16.91 3.12
CA GLN A 14 -9.52 -16.89 1.88
C GLN A 14 -8.63 -16.47 0.70
N ARG A 15 -8.31 -17.49 -0.10
CA ARG A 15 -7.92 -17.43 -1.52
C ARG A 15 -6.54 -16.85 -1.82
N ARG A 16 -5.49 -17.57 -1.40
CA ARG A 16 -4.29 -17.70 -2.25
C ARG A 16 -4.60 -18.61 -3.44
N ARG A 17 -5.50 -18.18 -4.34
CA ARG A 17 -5.56 -18.74 -5.71
C ARG A 17 -4.17 -18.53 -6.30
N GLY A 18 -3.52 -19.61 -6.73
CA GLY A 18 -2.12 -19.70 -7.16
C GLY A 18 -1.67 -18.63 -8.16
N LYS A 19 -1.47 -17.40 -7.69
CA LYS A 19 -0.64 -16.41 -8.36
C LYS A 19 0.78 -16.80 -7.99
N ALA A 20 1.49 -17.39 -8.95
CA ALA A 20 2.93 -17.52 -8.86
C ALA A 20 3.50 -16.18 -8.33
N PRO A 21 4.35 -16.21 -7.30
CA PRO A 21 4.89 -14.97 -6.73
C PRO A 21 5.45 -14.12 -7.86
N LEU A 22 4.98 -12.88 -7.96
CA LEU A 22 5.49 -11.95 -8.95
C LEU A 22 7.00 -11.85 -8.76
N SER A 23 7.77 -11.90 -9.85
CA SER A 23 9.18 -11.52 -9.82
C SER A 23 9.31 -10.15 -9.14
N GLU A 24 10.37 -9.91 -8.37
CA GLU A 24 10.56 -8.68 -7.60
C GLU A 24 10.33 -7.41 -8.43
N LYS A 25 10.83 -7.38 -9.67
CA LYS A 25 10.59 -6.29 -10.64
C LYS A 25 9.10 -6.04 -10.92
N LYS A 26 8.32 -7.11 -11.13
CA LYS A 26 6.85 -7.01 -11.35
C LYS A 26 6.12 -6.59 -10.08
N ARG A 27 6.63 -6.98 -8.91
CA ARG A 27 6.07 -6.58 -7.61
C ARG A 27 6.34 -5.10 -7.32
N ALA A 28 7.55 -4.62 -7.58
CA ALA A 28 7.91 -3.21 -7.49
C ALA A 28 7.07 -2.35 -8.45
N ALA A 29 6.91 -2.77 -9.71
CA ALA A 29 6.05 -2.08 -10.67
C ALA A 29 4.56 -2.08 -10.27
N ALA A 30 4.08 -3.15 -9.63
CA ALA A 30 2.72 -3.17 -9.09
C ALA A 30 2.56 -2.19 -7.92
N LEU A 31 3.52 -2.11 -7.01
CA LEU A 31 3.50 -1.17 -5.90
C LEU A 31 3.64 0.28 -6.36
N PHE A 32 4.44 0.55 -7.39
CA PHE A 32 4.53 1.87 -8.01
C PHE A 32 3.16 2.36 -8.53
N ARG A 33 2.41 1.48 -9.20
CA ARG A 33 1.04 1.81 -9.65
C ARG A 33 0.08 2.06 -8.49
N VAL A 34 0.19 1.28 -7.41
CA VAL A 34 -0.62 1.50 -6.20
C VAL A 34 -0.26 2.84 -5.56
N TRP A 35 1.02 3.18 -5.47
CA TRP A 35 1.48 4.46 -4.91
C TRP A 35 0.91 5.65 -5.69
N HIS A 36 0.95 5.61 -7.02
CA HIS A 36 0.32 6.64 -7.86
C HIS A 36 -1.20 6.74 -7.62
N GLY A 37 -1.90 5.61 -7.59
CA GLY A 37 -3.34 5.64 -7.30
C GLY A 37 -3.67 6.19 -5.92
N VAL A 38 -2.84 5.93 -4.90
CA VAL A 38 -3.03 6.52 -3.56
C VAL A 38 -2.77 8.02 -3.57
N ARG A 39 -1.77 8.49 -4.33
CA ARG A 39 -1.51 9.92 -4.53
C ARG A 39 -2.69 10.63 -5.16
N ASP A 40 -3.25 10.08 -6.24
CA ASP A 40 -4.43 10.64 -6.91
C ASP A 40 -5.64 10.72 -5.93
N LEU A 41 -5.85 9.68 -5.13
CA LEU A 41 -6.92 9.68 -4.12
C LEU A 41 -6.71 10.70 -3.00
N ILE A 42 -5.46 11.00 -2.64
CA ILE A 42 -5.15 12.06 -1.65
C ILE A 42 -5.56 13.41 -2.23
N GLU A 43 -5.20 13.71 -3.47
CA GLU A 43 -5.57 14.95 -4.14
C GLU A 43 -7.10 15.12 -4.24
N GLU A 44 -7.82 14.03 -4.56
CA GLU A 44 -9.29 14.03 -4.54
C GLU A 44 -9.85 14.29 -3.14
N ALA A 45 -9.31 13.65 -2.10
CA ALA A 45 -9.74 13.82 -0.72
C ALA A 45 -9.48 15.24 -0.18
N GLU A 46 -8.33 15.83 -0.55
CA GLU A 46 -8.01 17.24 -0.26
C GLU A 46 -9.01 18.18 -0.94
N GLY A 47 -9.37 17.91 -2.20
CA GLY A 47 -10.41 18.66 -2.92
C GLY A 47 -11.79 18.58 -2.28
N LEU A 48 -12.10 17.47 -1.61
CA LEU A 48 -13.33 17.28 -0.83
C LEU A 48 -13.27 17.85 0.60
N ALA A 49 -12.10 18.36 1.02
CA ALA A 49 -11.82 18.79 2.38
C ALA A 49 -12.09 17.72 3.46
N ASP A 50 -11.95 16.44 3.09
CA ASP A 50 -12.10 15.31 4.01
C ASP A 50 -10.76 14.97 4.67
N SER A 51 -10.48 15.61 5.80
CA SER A 51 -9.21 15.43 6.52
C SER A 51 -8.99 14.02 7.06
N GLU A 52 -10.07 13.28 7.36
CA GLU A 52 -9.97 11.93 7.88
C GLU A 52 -9.56 10.96 6.75
N LEU A 53 -10.16 11.11 5.57
CA LEU A 53 -9.79 10.34 4.39
C LEU A 53 -8.34 10.64 3.95
N VAL A 54 -7.93 11.92 3.95
CA VAL A 54 -6.53 12.30 3.70
C VAL A 54 -5.59 11.60 4.67
N HIS A 55 -5.91 11.55 5.96
CA HIS A 55 -5.08 10.88 6.96
C HIS A 55 -4.95 9.37 6.70
N PHE A 56 -6.05 8.68 6.41
CA PHE A 56 -6.02 7.26 6.09
C PHE A 56 -5.20 6.96 4.84
N LEU A 57 -5.35 7.77 3.79
CA LEU A 57 -4.60 7.60 2.55
C LEU A 57 -3.10 7.91 2.74
N ALA A 58 -2.74 8.90 3.56
CA ALA A 58 -1.35 9.17 3.91
C ALA A 58 -0.68 7.98 4.63
N VAL A 59 -1.40 7.33 5.55
CA VAL A 59 -0.91 6.09 6.19
C VAL A 59 -0.74 4.96 5.16
N ALA A 60 -1.68 4.81 4.23
CA ALA A 60 -1.58 3.84 3.15
C ALA A 60 -0.36 4.11 2.25
N GLN A 61 -0.09 5.39 1.91
CA GLN A 61 1.08 5.79 1.13
C GLN A 61 2.38 5.38 1.83
N LEU A 62 2.50 5.64 3.14
CA LEU A 62 3.67 5.28 3.94
C LEU A 62 3.93 3.77 3.95
N LEU A 63 2.87 2.95 4.08
CA LEU A 63 2.98 1.49 4.01
C LEU A 63 3.44 1.01 2.62
N VAL A 64 2.98 1.64 1.54
CA VAL A 64 3.41 1.30 0.18
C VAL A 64 4.88 1.65 -0.02
N GLU A 65 5.32 2.82 0.43
CA GLU A 65 6.71 3.28 0.36
C GLU A 65 7.67 2.37 1.13
N GLU A 66 7.29 1.93 2.34
CA GLU A 66 8.08 0.97 3.14
C GLU A 66 8.25 -0.36 2.39
N ARG A 67 7.18 -0.86 1.76
CA ARG A 67 7.21 -2.11 1.00
C ARG A 67 8.05 -2.00 -0.26
N VAL A 68 8.04 -0.84 -0.94
CA VAL A 68 8.92 -0.58 -2.08
C VAL A 68 10.38 -0.54 -1.62
N THR A 69 10.71 0.23 -0.58
CA THR A 69 12.06 0.34 0.00
C THR A 69 12.63 -1.03 0.38
N THR A 70 11.79 -1.91 0.95
CA THR A 70 12.17 -3.29 1.29
C THR A 70 12.53 -4.11 0.05
N LEU A 71 11.78 -3.93 -1.06
CA LEU A 71 12.02 -4.65 -2.31
C LEU A 71 13.20 -4.09 -3.12
N THR A 72 13.56 -2.82 -2.90
CA THR A 72 14.71 -2.15 -3.54
C THR A 72 15.98 -2.21 -2.68
N SER A 73 16.05 -3.12 -1.71
CA SER A 73 17.22 -3.35 -0.84
C SER A 73 17.72 -2.10 -0.11
N GLY A 74 16.79 -1.26 0.37
CA GLY A 74 17.13 -0.09 1.20
C GLY A 74 17.46 1.20 0.44
N VAL A 75 17.33 1.20 -0.90
CA VAL A 75 17.25 2.45 -1.66
C VAL A 75 15.90 3.11 -1.34
N PRO A 76 15.87 4.40 -0.95
CA PRO A 76 14.64 5.15 -0.75
C PRO A 76 13.67 4.92 -1.90
N ALA A 77 12.40 4.65 -1.57
CA ALA A 77 11.38 4.40 -2.58
C ALA A 77 11.38 5.49 -3.66
N PHE A 78 11.43 5.07 -4.93
CA PHE A 78 11.35 5.93 -6.11
C PHE A 78 12.54 6.88 -6.38
N GLU A 79 13.65 6.76 -5.64
CA GLU A 79 14.87 7.54 -5.93
C GLU A 79 15.53 7.16 -7.27
N ALA A 80 15.29 5.92 -7.73
CA ALA A 80 15.81 5.37 -8.99
C ALA A 80 14.74 5.19 -10.09
N VAL A 81 13.49 5.59 -9.83
CA VAL A 81 12.38 5.47 -10.79
C VAL A 81 12.01 6.86 -11.25
N ASP A 82 12.04 7.08 -12.56
CA ASP A 82 11.56 8.33 -13.15
C ASP A 82 10.08 8.52 -12.82
N THR A 83 9.79 9.38 -11.86
CA THR A 83 8.43 9.70 -11.37
C THR A 83 7.70 10.67 -12.30
N SER A 84 8.34 11.10 -13.40
CA SER A 84 7.77 12.08 -14.33
C SER A 84 6.81 11.50 -15.37
N LEU A 85 6.69 10.17 -15.49
CA LEU A 85 5.89 9.54 -16.54
C LEU A 85 5.05 8.36 -16.02
N PRO A 86 3.71 8.41 -16.15
CA PRO A 86 2.93 7.19 -16.19
C PRO A 86 3.26 6.51 -17.54
N ASN A 87 3.58 5.21 -17.53
CA ASN A 87 3.94 4.45 -18.75
C ASN A 87 3.03 4.74 -19.94
#